data_AF-A0A959I816-F1
#
_entry.id   AF-A0A959I816-F1
#
_cell.length_a   1.000
_cell.length_b   1.000
_cell.length_c   1.000
_cell.angle_alpha   90.00
_cell.angle_beta   90.00
_cell.angle_gamma   90.00
#
_symmetry.space_group_name_H-M   'P 1'
#
loop_
_entity.id
_entity.type
_entity.pdbx_description
1 polymer ?
#
loop_
_entity_poly.entity_id
_entity_poly.type
_entity_poly.pdbx_seq_one_letter_code
_entity_poly.pdbx_strand_id
1 'polypeptide(L)'
;MNQTSLSTTYHRLNDFMKTAPNFDLRAKQEIESFFADCMEGMETDSEKLLATLFIKALNKKIHSEFIGENIYLGKYEISQIQLFNILIEKFPFVKFSQHIANSAIIEEMQGCEEVTLVDIGIGQGTQILHIIGMAKELPRLRKLQIVGIEPFGDALKKAEETILAFNGQA
;
A
#
# COMPACT_ATOMS: atom_id res chain seq x y z
N MET A 1 -40.38 -11.11 22.05
CA MET A 1 -39.02 -10.83 22.56
C MET A 1 -38.22 -10.27 21.40
N ASN A 2 -37.96 -8.96 21.40
CA ASN A 2 -37.13 -8.32 20.38
C ASN A 2 -35.69 -8.77 20.58
N GLN A 3 -35.14 -9.51 19.61
CA GLN A 3 -33.70 -9.66 19.48
C GLN A 3 -33.13 -8.30 19.07
N THR A 4 -32.63 -7.54 20.03
CA THR A 4 -31.68 -6.45 19.76
C THR A 4 -30.43 -7.12 19.17
N SER A 5 -30.38 -7.20 17.84
CA SER A 5 -29.16 -7.48 17.11
C SER A 5 -28.08 -6.56 17.65
N LEU A 6 -27.05 -7.11 18.31
CA LEU A 6 -25.84 -6.38 18.65
C LEU A 6 -25.31 -5.78 17.36
N SER A 7 -25.48 -4.47 17.20
CA SER A 7 -24.99 -3.75 16.02
C SER A 7 -23.48 -3.94 15.97
N THR A 8 -22.98 -4.58 14.92
CA THR A 8 -21.55 -4.74 14.70
C THR A 8 -20.87 -3.37 14.58
N THR A 9 -19.57 -3.32 14.82
CA THR A 9 -18.75 -2.11 14.62
C THR A 9 -18.93 -1.60 13.20
N TYR A 10 -19.00 -2.52 12.22
CA TYR A 10 -19.29 -2.19 10.83
C TYR A 10 -20.66 -1.53 10.61
N HIS A 11 -21.72 -2.02 11.26
CA HIS A 11 -23.06 -1.40 11.15
C HIS A 11 -23.09 0.01 11.74
N ARG A 12 -22.46 0.22 12.90
CA ARG A 12 -22.31 1.56 13.50
C ARG A 12 -21.58 2.51 12.55
N LEU A 13 -20.46 2.06 11.97
CA LEU A 13 -19.71 2.84 10.98
C LEU A 13 -20.57 3.21 9.77
N ASN A 14 -21.31 2.26 9.20
CA ASN A 14 -22.18 2.50 8.05
C ASN A 14 -23.29 3.52 8.35
N ASP A 15 -23.89 3.44 9.53
CA ASP A 15 -24.91 4.39 9.95
C ASP A 15 -24.33 5.81 10.11
N PHE A 16 -23.14 5.94 10.69
CA PHE A 16 -22.41 7.21 10.72
C PHE A 16 -22.09 7.77 9.33
N MET A 17 -21.68 6.91 8.40
CA MET A 17 -21.38 7.34 7.02
C MET A 17 -22.62 7.86 6.29
N LYS A 18 -23.82 7.38 6.64
CA LYS A 18 -25.10 7.84 6.07
C LYS A 18 -25.61 9.13 6.70
N THR A 19 -25.33 9.38 7.98
CA THR A 19 -25.74 10.59 8.71
C THR A 19 -24.77 11.78 8.53
N ALA A 20 -23.74 11.59 7.70
CA ALA A 20 -22.62 12.51 7.49
C ALA A 20 -22.86 13.84 6.72
N PRO A 21 -24.00 14.23 6.13
CA PRO A 21 -24.03 15.50 5.41
C PRO A 21 -23.93 16.75 6.32
N ASN A 22 -24.26 16.65 7.62
CA ASN A 22 -24.39 17.85 8.48
C ASN A 22 -23.44 17.93 9.68
N PHE A 23 -22.51 16.97 9.88
CA PHE A 23 -21.52 16.88 10.99
C PHE A 23 -21.73 17.90 12.12
N ASP A 24 -22.87 17.79 12.80
CA ASP A 24 -23.26 18.74 13.83
C ASP A 24 -22.57 18.38 15.16
N LEU A 25 -22.79 19.19 16.19
CA LEU A 25 -22.18 18.97 17.50
C LEU A 25 -22.54 17.60 18.08
N ARG A 26 -23.75 17.11 17.82
CA ARG A 26 -24.21 15.80 18.31
C ARG A 26 -23.50 14.67 17.57
N ALA A 27 -23.46 14.73 16.24
CA ALA A 27 -22.74 13.76 15.41
C ALA A 27 -21.25 13.71 15.80
N LYS A 28 -20.63 14.86 16.09
CA LYS A 28 -19.25 14.93 16.58
C LYS A 28 -19.08 14.13 17.88
N GLN A 29 -19.94 14.35 18.89
CA GLN A 29 -19.85 13.63 20.17
C GLN A 29 -20.07 12.11 20.01
N GLU A 30 -21.03 11.72 19.18
CA GLU A 30 -21.30 10.30 18.91
C GLU A 30 -20.11 9.63 18.20
N ILE A 31 -19.45 10.34 17.28
CA ILE A 31 -18.24 9.85 16.59
C ILE A 31 -17.04 9.78 17.53
N GLU A 32 -16.86 10.75 18.41
CA GLU A 32 -15.78 10.74 19.42
C GLU A 32 -15.95 9.57 20.41
N SER A 33 -17.18 9.30 20.86
CA SER A 33 -17.48 8.13 21.69
C SER A 33 -17.23 6.82 20.94
N PHE A 34 -17.68 6.72 19.69
CA PHE A 34 -17.44 5.53 18.88
C PHE A 34 -15.96 5.31 18.59
N PHE A 35 -15.19 6.38 18.40
CA PHE A 35 -13.75 6.33 18.25
C PHE A 35 -13.07 5.75 19.50
N ALA A 36 -13.47 6.19 20.70
CA ALA A 36 -12.95 5.64 21.95
C ALA A 36 -13.25 4.12 22.08
N ASP A 37 -14.48 3.70 21.77
CA ASP A 37 -14.87 2.27 21.77
C ASP A 37 -14.05 1.42 20.79
N CYS A 38 -13.68 1.99 19.63
CA CYS A 38 -12.89 1.31 18.60
C CYS A 38 -11.42 1.22 18.99
N MET A 39 -10.85 2.27 19.60
CA MET A 39 -9.48 2.26 20.11
C MET A 39 -9.29 1.15 21.15
N GLU A 40 -10.30 0.85 21.95
CA GLU A 40 -10.28 -0.30 22.86
C GLU A 40 -10.41 -1.63 22.10
N GLY A 41 -9.29 -2.32 21.88
CA GLY A 41 -9.28 -3.65 21.24
C GLY A 41 -9.00 -3.67 19.73
N MET A 42 -8.62 -2.54 19.12
CA MET A 42 -8.22 -2.48 17.70
C MET A 42 -7.04 -3.39 17.33
N GLU A 43 -6.21 -3.79 18.30
CA GLU A 43 -5.03 -4.65 18.08
C GLU A 43 -5.41 -6.08 17.66
N THR A 44 -6.62 -6.51 18.01
CA THR A 44 -7.11 -7.89 17.81
C THR A 44 -8.44 -7.96 17.05
N ASP A 45 -9.07 -6.82 16.76
CA ASP A 45 -10.35 -6.73 16.06
C ASP A 45 -10.20 -5.86 14.79
N SER A 46 -10.30 -6.52 13.63
CA SER A 46 -10.17 -5.86 12.33
C SER A 46 -11.27 -4.84 12.05
N GLU A 47 -12.49 -5.03 12.55
CA GLU A 47 -13.57 -4.05 12.34
C GLU A 47 -13.29 -2.76 13.13
N LYS A 48 -12.80 -2.90 14.37
CA LYS A 48 -12.39 -1.75 15.20
C LYS A 48 -11.19 -1.02 14.63
N LEU A 49 -10.21 -1.76 14.08
CA LEU A 49 -9.10 -1.16 13.35
C LEU A 49 -9.60 -0.35 12.16
N LEU A 50 -10.42 -0.95 11.30
CA LEU A 50 -10.96 -0.27 10.12
C LEU A 50 -11.78 0.96 10.50
N ALA A 51 -12.70 0.85 11.46
CA ALA A 51 -13.50 1.97 11.93
C ALA A 51 -12.63 3.12 12.46
N THR A 52 -11.60 2.81 13.25
CA THR A 52 -10.61 3.79 13.72
C THR A 52 -9.95 4.53 12.55
N LEU A 53 -9.51 3.82 11.51
CA LEU A 53 -8.87 4.42 10.34
C LEU A 53 -9.83 5.32 9.55
N PHE A 54 -11.07 4.88 9.34
CA PHE A 54 -12.08 5.67 8.65
C PHE A 54 -12.43 6.94 9.43
N ILE A 55 -12.64 6.84 10.74
CA ILE A 55 -12.97 8.00 11.59
C ILE A 55 -11.82 9.02 11.60
N LYS A 56 -10.56 8.56 11.70
CA LYS A 56 -9.39 9.44 11.58
C LYS A 56 -9.33 10.16 10.24
N ALA A 57 -9.59 9.46 9.14
CA ALA A 57 -9.62 10.07 7.80
C ALA A 57 -10.72 11.14 7.66
N LEU A 58 -11.82 10.99 8.41
CA LEU A 58 -12.92 11.96 8.46
C LEU A 58 -12.65 13.14 9.38
N ASN A 59 -11.57 13.14 10.17
CA ASN A 59 -11.39 14.19 11.17
C ASN A 59 -11.31 15.61 10.57
N LYS A 60 -10.80 15.74 9.33
CA LYS A 60 -10.84 17.03 8.59
C LYS A 60 -12.25 17.57 8.36
N LYS A 61 -13.28 16.72 8.38
CA LYS A 61 -14.69 17.11 8.25
C LYS A 61 -15.39 17.22 9.61
N ILE A 62 -14.99 16.41 10.59
CA ILE A 62 -15.58 16.39 11.93
C ILE A 62 -15.05 17.53 12.81
N HIS A 63 -13.82 18.02 12.53
CA HIS A 63 -13.11 19.00 13.34
C HIS A 63 -13.05 18.59 14.82
N SER A 64 -12.73 17.31 15.09
CA SER A 64 -12.52 16.82 16.45
C SER A 64 -11.09 17.09 16.89
N GLU A 65 -10.96 17.60 18.11
CA GLU A 65 -9.67 17.77 18.81
C GLU A 65 -9.24 16.46 19.50
N PHE A 66 -10.16 15.51 19.67
CA PHE A 66 -9.97 14.23 20.34
C PHE A 66 -9.45 13.15 19.38
N ILE A 67 -9.83 13.23 18.10
CA ILE A 67 -9.38 12.29 17.07
C ILE A 67 -8.04 12.80 16.50
N GLY A 68 -6.94 12.19 16.93
CA GLY A 68 -5.59 12.58 16.49
C GLY A 68 -5.37 12.44 14.97
N GLU A 69 -4.37 13.18 14.45
CA GLU A 69 -4.01 13.15 13.04
C GLU A 69 -3.52 11.77 12.56
N ASN A 70 -3.49 11.66 11.22
CA ASN A 70 -3.22 10.46 10.44
C ASN A 70 -2.09 9.59 11.04
N ILE A 71 -2.31 8.28 11.15
CA ILE A 71 -1.29 7.33 11.66
C ILE A 71 0.00 7.35 10.83
N TYR A 72 -0.06 7.86 9.60
CA TYR A 72 1.10 8.07 8.72
C TYR A 72 1.92 9.34 9.05
N LEU A 73 1.40 10.24 9.87
CA LEU A 73 2.04 11.51 10.26
C LEU A 73 2.62 11.46 11.69
N GLY A 74 2.09 10.59 12.55
CA GLY A 74 2.52 10.44 13.93
C GLY A 74 3.50 9.28 14.14
N LYS A 75 4.79 9.58 14.24
CA LYS A 75 5.79 8.87 15.08
C LYS A 75 5.90 7.33 15.02
N TYR A 76 5.42 6.68 13.95
CA TYR A 76 5.88 5.34 13.60
C TYR A 76 7.05 5.51 12.63
N GLU A 77 8.27 5.38 13.15
CA GLU A 77 9.56 5.54 12.44
C GLU A 77 9.80 4.52 11.31
N ILE A 78 8.76 3.80 10.88
CA ILE A 78 8.83 2.80 9.83
C ILE A 78 8.61 3.53 8.50
N SER A 79 9.61 3.49 7.62
CA SER A 79 9.50 4.13 6.32
C SER A 79 8.36 3.50 5.50
N GLN A 80 7.72 4.27 4.62
CA GLN A 80 6.67 3.74 3.74
C GLN A 80 7.14 2.52 2.93
N ILE A 81 8.43 2.49 2.58
CA ILE A 81 9.08 1.37 1.90
C ILE A 81 9.08 0.11 2.78
N GLN A 82 9.38 0.23 4.08
CA GLN A 82 9.33 -0.90 5.00
C GLN A 82 7.90 -1.44 5.16
N LEU A 83 6.90 -0.55 5.27
CA LEU A 83 5.49 -0.97 5.31
C LEU A 83 5.08 -1.70 4.02
N PHE A 84 5.53 -1.21 2.86
CA PHE A 84 5.29 -1.86 1.58
C PHE A 84 5.96 -3.24 1.47
N ASN A 85 7.21 -3.36 1.96
CA ASN A 85 7.92 -4.64 1.99
C ASN A 85 7.20 -5.68 2.86
N ILE A 86 6.71 -5.28 4.05
CA ILE A 86 5.88 -6.15 4.89
C ILE A 86 4.62 -6.59 4.12
N LEU A 87 3.98 -5.67 3.39
CA LEU A 87 2.80 -6.00 2.59
C LEU A 87 3.13 -7.03 1.50
N ILE A 88 4.24 -6.87 0.78
CA ILE A 88 4.72 -7.86 -0.22
C ILE A 88 4.99 -9.23 0.41
N GLU A 89 5.57 -9.26 1.61
CA GLU A 89 5.92 -10.51 2.29
C GLU A 89 4.70 -11.24 2.85
N LYS A 90 3.74 -10.50 3.39
CA LYS A 90 2.56 -11.06 4.08
C LYS A 90 1.39 -11.32 3.15
N PHE A 91 1.28 -10.58 2.05
CA PHE A 91 0.17 -10.71 1.12
C PHE A 91 0.66 -11.16 -0.26
N PRO A 92 0.08 -12.25 -0.80
CA PRO A 92 0.57 -12.82 -2.05
C PRO A 92 0.17 -11.99 -3.28
N PHE A 93 -0.73 -11.00 -3.12
CA PHE A 93 -1.30 -10.22 -4.22
C PHE A 93 -0.23 -9.46 -5.01
N VAL A 94 0.77 -8.87 -4.33
CA VAL A 94 1.81 -8.12 -5.00
C VAL A 94 2.70 -9.04 -5.82
N LYS A 95 3.13 -10.16 -5.24
CA LYS A 95 3.96 -11.15 -5.93
C LYS A 95 3.25 -11.77 -7.14
N PHE A 96 1.97 -12.11 -7.02
CA PHE A 96 1.20 -12.64 -8.14
C PHE A 96 1.00 -11.60 -9.25
N SER A 97 0.68 -10.35 -8.88
CA SER A 97 0.51 -9.27 -9.87
C SER A 97 1.81 -9.00 -10.61
N GLN A 98 2.94 -8.95 -9.89
CA GLN A 98 4.28 -8.81 -10.50
C GLN A 98 4.61 -9.98 -11.43
N HIS A 99 4.30 -11.22 -11.03
CA HIS A 99 4.56 -12.38 -11.88
C HIS A 99 3.77 -12.32 -13.20
N ILE A 100 2.48 -12.00 -13.14
CA ILE A 100 1.63 -11.86 -14.32
C ILE A 100 2.16 -10.75 -15.24
N ALA A 101 2.46 -9.58 -14.67
CA ALA A 101 3.00 -8.45 -15.43
C ALA A 101 4.35 -8.79 -16.07
N ASN A 102 5.26 -9.42 -15.32
CA ASN A 102 6.58 -9.79 -15.81
C ASN A 102 6.50 -10.83 -16.94
N SER A 103 5.63 -11.82 -16.83
CA SER A 103 5.41 -12.80 -17.90
C SER A 103 4.93 -12.13 -19.18
N ALA A 104 3.94 -11.23 -19.08
CA ALA A 104 3.45 -10.48 -20.25
C ALA A 104 4.56 -9.61 -20.88
N ILE A 105 5.36 -8.92 -20.07
CA ILE A 105 6.50 -8.13 -20.56
C ILE A 105 7.51 -9.02 -21.29
N ILE A 106 7.86 -10.18 -20.72
CA ILE A 106 8.83 -11.11 -21.31
C ILE A 106 8.31 -11.72 -22.61
N GLU A 107 7.02 -12.00 -22.70
CA GLU A 107 6.37 -12.44 -23.94
C GLU A 107 6.51 -11.39 -25.05
N GLU A 108 6.26 -10.11 -24.76
CA GLU A 108 6.43 -9.02 -25.72
C GLU A 108 7.90 -8.78 -26.13
N MET A 109 8.85 -9.13 -25.25
CA MET A 109 10.27 -9.05 -25.55
C MET A 109 10.78 -10.19 -26.45
N GLN A 110 9.98 -11.24 -26.67
CA GLN A 110 10.39 -12.38 -27.49
C GLN A 110 10.73 -11.95 -28.91
N GLY A 111 11.90 -12.36 -29.38
CA GLY A 111 12.36 -12.08 -30.74
C GLY A 111 13.00 -10.71 -30.93
N CYS A 112 12.94 -9.81 -29.94
CA CYS A 112 13.64 -8.53 -29.96
C CYS A 112 15.14 -8.70 -29.67
N GLU A 113 15.97 -7.90 -30.34
CA GLU A 113 17.41 -7.83 -30.05
C GLU A 113 17.75 -6.75 -29.03
N GLU A 114 16.99 -5.65 -29.03
CA GLU A 114 17.14 -4.56 -28.06
C GLU A 114 15.78 -4.17 -27.49
N VAL A 115 15.73 -3.98 -26.18
CA VAL A 115 14.51 -3.57 -25.46
C VAL A 115 14.84 -2.42 -24.51
N THR A 116 13.95 -1.43 -24.45
CA THR A 116 13.95 -0.41 -23.39
C THR A 116 12.71 -0.58 -22.53
N LEU A 117 12.92 -0.84 -21.24
CA LEU A 117 11.87 -0.94 -20.25
C LEU A 117 11.84 0.34 -19.42
N VAL A 118 10.65 0.94 -19.29
CA VAL A 118 10.42 2.11 -18.44
C VAL A 118 9.57 1.67 -17.25
N ASP A 119 10.08 1.87 -16.04
CA ASP A 119 9.39 1.52 -14.79
C ASP A 119 9.11 2.79 -13.98
N ILE A 120 7.82 3.09 -13.80
CA ILE A 120 7.33 4.25 -13.05
C ILE A 120 6.94 3.78 -11.65
N GLY A 121 7.70 4.20 -10.65
CA GLY A 121 7.61 3.66 -9.29
C GLY A 121 8.46 2.39 -9.12
N ILE A 122 9.68 2.39 -9.67
CA ILE A 122 10.62 1.26 -9.63
C ILE A 122 10.97 0.83 -8.18
N GLY A 123 10.79 1.73 -7.20
CA GLY A 123 11.07 1.45 -5.80
C GLY A 123 12.52 1.03 -5.59
N GLN A 124 12.73 -0.13 -4.98
CA GLN A 124 14.07 -0.72 -4.76
C GLN A 124 14.51 -1.67 -5.89
N GLY A 125 13.80 -1.71 -7.03
CA GLY A 125 14.18 -2.49 -8.20
C GLY A 125 13.87 -3.99 -8.14
N THR A 126 13.12 -4.47 -7.13
CA THR A 126 12.87 -5.92 -6.92
C THR A 126 12.18 -6.59 -8.10
N GLN A 127 11.17 -5.96 -8.70
CA GLN A 127 10.50 -6.49 -9.88
C GLN A 127 11.42 -6.54 -11.10
N ILE A 128 12.27 -5.53 -11.26
CA ILE A 128 13.24 -5.44 -12.36
C ILE A 128 14.27 -6.57 -12.31
N LEU A 129 14.73 -6.97 -11.12
CA LEU A 129 15.62 -8.13 -11.00
C LEU A 129 14.99 -9.41 -11.55
N HIS A 130 13.69 -9.62 -11.31
CA HIS A 130 12.97 -10.76 -11.86
C HIS A 130 12.88 -10.67 -13.39
N ILE A 131 12.59 -9.49 -13.95
CA ILE A 131 12.57 -9.28 -15.39
C ILE A 131 13.95 -9.55 -15.99
N ILE A 132 15.03 -9.02 -15.41
CA ILE A 132 16.41 -9.28 -15.86
C ILE A 132 16.70 -10.79 -15.83
N GLY A 133 16.32 -11.48 -14.76
CA GLY A 133 16.48 -12.93 -14.63
C GLY A 133 15.79 -13.70 -15.75
N MET A 134 14.53 -13.37 -16.04
CA MET A 134 13.77 -13.99 -17.12
C MET A 134 14.30 -13.60 -18.51
N ALA A 135 14.73 -12.35 -18.68
CA ALA A 135 15.22 -11.81 -19.96
C ALA A 135 16.54 -12.44 -20.39
N LYS A 136 17.36 -12.94 -19.45
CA LYS A 136 18.59 -13.70 -19.74
C LYS A 136 18.33 -14.98 -20.53
N GLU A 137 17.12 -15.54 -20.44
CA GLU A 137 16.71 -16.74 -21.18
C GLU A 137 16.23 -16.43 -22.61
N LEU A 138 16.13 -15.15 -23.00
CA LEU A 138 15.69 -14.75 -24.33
C LEU A 138 16.84 -14.87 -25.34
N PRO A 139 16.77 -15.78 -26.34
CA PRO A 139 17.92 -16.13 -27.17
C PRO A 139 18.37 -15.01 -28.13
N ARG A 140 17.48 -14.06 -28.45
CA ARG A 140 17.79 -12.94 -29.35
C ARG A 140 18.17 -11.66 -28.63
N LEU A 141 17.81 -11.52 -27.36
CA LEU A 141 18.01 -10.28 -26.64
C LEU A 141 19.50 -10.04 -26.41
N ARG A 142 20.02 -8.94 -26.96
CA ARG A 142 21.41 -8.49 -26.83
C ARG A 142 21.56 -7.31 -25.89
N LYS A 143 20.51 -6.50 -25.77
CA LYS A 143 20.53 -5.29 -24.95
C LYS A 143 19.20 -5.05 -24.27
N LEU A 144 19.25 -4.89 -22.94
CA LEU A 144 18.14 -4.42 -22.14
C LEU A 144 18.53 -3.10 -21.48
N GLN A 145 17.84 -2.03 -21.84
CA GLN A 145 17.96 -0.73 -21.20
C GLN A 145 16.81 -0.55 -20.21
N ILE A 146 17.10 -0.09 -19.00
CA ILE A 146 16.10 0.15 -17.96
C ILE A 146 16.10 1.64 -17.62
N VAL A 147 14.93 2.26 -17.65
CA VAL A 147 14.70 3.64 -17.22
C VAL A 147 13.77 3.59 -16.01
N GLY A 148 14.35 3.69 -14.82
CA GLY A 148 13.61 3.72 -13.56
C GLY A 148 13.26 5.15 -13.15
N ILE A 149 12.00 5.36 -12.73
CA ILE A 149 11.51 6.63 -12.19
C ILE A 149 11.04 6.37 -10.77
N GLU A 150 11.57 7.11 -9.80
CA GLU A 150 11.26 6.95 -8.39
C GLU A 150 11.37 8.30 -7.66
N PRO A 151 10.31 8.78 -6.96
CA PRO A 151 10.37 10.02 -6.18
C PRO A 151 11.33 9.97 -4.98
N PHE A 152 11.62 8.79 -4.42
CA PHE A 152 12.49 8.63 -3.26
C PHE A 152 13.94 8.29 -3.67
N GLY A 153 14.85 9.26 -3.53
CA GLY A 153 16.26 9.12 -3.94
C GLY A 153 16.98 7.91 -3.34
N ASP A 154 16.75 7.59 -2.06
CA ASP A 154 17.36 6.43 -1.40
C ASP A 154 16.88 5.10 -2.00
N ALA A 155 15.61 5.02 -2.41
CA ALA A 155 15.06 3.85 -3.07
C ALA A 155 15.67 3.67 -4.46
N LEU A 156 15.77 4.76 -5.23
CA LEU A 156 16.39 4.76 -6.55
C LEU A 156 17.86 4.33 -6.50
N LYS A 157 18.62 4.87 -5.56
CA LYS A 157 20.01 4.46 -5.33
C LYS A 157 20.11 2.98 -4.98
N LYS A 158 19.19 2.48 -4.13
CA LYS A 158 19.16 1.07 -3.77
C LYS A 158 18.82 0.17 -4.97
N ALA A 159 17.91 0.61 -5.84
CA ALA A 159 17.58 -0.09 -7.08
C ALA A 159 18.81 -0.19 -8.00
N GLU A 160 19.53 0.91 -8.21
CA GLU A 160 20.76 0.94 -9.00
C GLU A 160 21.81 -0.03 -8.44
N GLU A 161 22.14 0.07 -7.15
CA GLU A 161 23.09 -0.83 -6.48
C GLU A 161 22.72 -2.31 -6.67
N THR A 162 21.44 -2.63 -6.49
CA THR A 162 20.96 -4.01 -6.52
C THR A 162 20.95 -4.57 -7.95
N ILE A 163 20.58 -3.76 -8.94
CA ILE A 163 20.57 -4.15 -10.36
C ILE A 163 22.00 -4.34 -10.87
N LEU A 164 22.90 -3.41 -10.57
CA LEU A 164 24.31 -3.52 -10.98
C LEU A 164 24.98 -4.74 -10.34
N ALA A 165 24.73 -5.00 -9.05
CA ALA A 165 25.23 -6.19 -8.37
C ALA A 165 24.71 -7.49 -9.00
N PHE A 166 23.42 -7.55 -9.34
CA PHE A 166 22.83 -8.72 -9.99
C PHE A 166 23.40 -9.00 -11.40
N ASN A 167 23.93 -7.97 -12.05
CA ASN A 167 24.58 -8.09 -13.36
C ASN A 167 26.10 -8.28 -13.27
N GLY A 168 26.67 -8.42 -12.06
CA GLY A 168 28.11 -8.59 -11.86
C GLY A 168 28.93 -7.32 -12.12
N GLN A 169 28.30 -6.15 -11.98
CA GLN A 169 28.90 -4.83 -12.23
C GLN A 169 29.08 -3.99 -10.95
N ALA A 170 28.98 -4.62 -9.77
CA ALA A 170 29.19 -3.98 -8.46
C ALA A 170 30.62 -4.11 -7.95
#